data_AF-A0A1Y2WRE7-F1
#
_entry.id   AF-A0A1Y2WRE7-F1
#
_cell.length_a   1.000
_cell.length_b   1.000
_cell.length_c   1.000
_cell.angle_alpha   90.00
_cell.angle_beta   90.00
_cell.angle_gamma   90.00
#
_symmetry.space_group_name_H-M   'P 1'
#
loop_
_entity.id
_entity.type
_entity.pdbx_description
1 polymer ?
#
loop_
_entity_poly.entity_id
_entity_poly.type
_entity_poly.pdbx_seq_one_letter_code
_entity_poly.pdbx_strand_id
1 'polypeptide(L)'
;MSPASSLNWLCFREAHAARKEKNINDNEYYHHLLRHLTGETHENEHCTADDKRLSVIDPFGYEVQRASGEIEHSQNLATFERIFEAYRAGDLEGVIAGHDSLDEKHAKHIRRLSAMKSLLDRRADVLRFCLGLGGFEYDLIFRFESNTVKQDKHPKTFDALEGSEFRKLHPRSLPPWEMFDIGGPLPVDW
;
A
#
# COMPACT_ATOMS: atom_id res chain seq x y z
N MET A 1 -32.44 -26.82 15.34
CA MET A 1 -31.13 -26.43 15.92
C MET A 1 -30.18 -26.29 14.76
N SER A 2 -29.93 -25.06 14.30
CA SER A 2 -28.96 -24.80 13.23
C SER A 2 -27.54 -24.84 13.84
N PRO A 3 -26.54 -25.41 13.15
CA PRO A 3 -25.20 -25.46 13.68
C PRO A 3 -24.60 -24.05 13.69
N ALA A 4 -24.15 -23.60 14.84
CA ALA A 4 -23.32 -22.42 14.96
C ALA A 4 -21.88 -22.77 14.58
N SER A 5 -21.28 -22.01 13.66
CA SER A 5 -19.87 -21.52 13.70
C SER A 5 -19.22 -21.44 12.30
N SER A 6 -19.55 -20.40 11.54
CA SER A 6 -18.70 -19.84 10.46
C SER A 6 -18.94 -18.33 10.27
N LEU A 7 -19.14 -17.61 11.39
CA LEU A 7 -19.40 -16.17 11.36
C LEU A 7 -18.10 -15.36 11.12
N ASN A 8 -18.12 -14.63 9.99
CA ASN A 8 -17.50 -13.32 9.75
C ASN A 8 -15.99 -13.27 9.43
N TRP A 9 -15.55 -13.89 8.35
CA TRP A 9 -14.29 -13.50 7.70
C TRP A 9 -14.51 -13.35 6.19
N LEU A 10 -14.05 -12.24 5.63
CA LEU A 10 -14.25 -11.88 4.22
C LEU A 10 -12.91 -11.94 3.48
N CYS A 11 -12.88 -12.56 2.29
CA CYS A 11 -11.73 -12.46 1.38
C CYS A 11 -11.60 -11.02 0.86
N PHE A 12 -10.45 -10.68 0.25
CA PHE A 12 -10.10 -9.34 -0.24
C PHE A 12 -11.25 -8.57 -0.95
N ARG A 13 -11.88 -9.19 -1.95
CA ARG A 13 -12.96 -8.57 -2.74
C ARG A 13 -14.25 -8.38 -1.94
N GLU A 14 -14.57 -9.33 -1.07
CA GLU A 14 -15.76 -9.28 -0.22
C GLU A 14 -15.61 -8.20 0.84
N ALA A 15 -14.43 -8.08 1.45
CA ALA A 15 -14.12 -7.01 2.39
C ALA A 15 -14.21 -5.63 1.71
N HIS A 16 -13.70 -5.49 0.48
CA HIS A 16 -13.85 -4.25 -0.29
C HIS A 16 -15.33 -3.91 -0.56
N ALA A 17 -16.11 -4.87 -1.04
CA ALA A 17 -17.53 -4.67 -1.33
C ALA A 17 -18.32 -4.30 -0.06
N ALA A 18 -18.13 -5.04 1.03
CA ALA A 18 -18.78 -4.79 2.31
C ALA A 18 -18.42 -3.40 2.87
N ARG A 19 -17.15 -2.98 2.75
CA ARG A 19 -16.72 -1.63 3.18
C ARG A 19 -17.39 -0.55 2.33
N LYS A 20 -17.46 -0.74 1.01
CA LYS A 20 -18.10 0.21 0.09
C LYS A 20 -19.59 0.36 0.35
N GLU A 21 -20.25 -0.74 0.70
CA GLU A 21 -21.67 -0.79 1.10
C GLU A 21 -21.89 -0.32 2.55
N LYS A 22 -20.83 0.02 3.29
CA LYS A 22 -20.84 0.43 4.70
C LYS A 22 -21.40 -0.65 5.64
N ASN A 23 -21.33 -1.92 5.23
CA ASN A 23 -21.66 -3.07 6.06
C ASN A 23 -20.55 -3.37 7.07
N ILE A 24 -19.31 -2.97 6.76
CA ILE A 24 -18.17 -3.00 7.68
C ILE A 24 -17.49 -1.63 7.71
N ASN A 25 -16.89 -1.29 8.85
CA ASN A 25 -16.08 -0.09 9.02
C ASN A 25 -14.61 -0.33 8.64
N ASP A 26 -13.78 0.71 8.75
CA ASP A 26 -12.37 0.61 8.42
C ASP A 26 -11.63 -0.39 9.33
N ASN A 27 -11.92 -0.46 10.64
CA ASN A 27 -11.27 -1.43 11.54
C ASN A 27 -11.52 -2.86 11.05
N GLU A 28 -12.77 -3.16 10.75
CA GLU A 28 -13.20 -4.48 10.28
C GLU A 28 -12.59 -4.81 8.91
N TYR A 29 -12.50 -3.82 8.01
CA TYR A 29 -11.83 -3.99 6.73
C TYR A 29 -10.35 -4.36 6.90
N TYR A 30 -9.61 -3.63 7.74
CA TYR A 30 -8.21 -3.95 8.03
C TYR A 30 -8.07 -5.31 8.70
N HIS A 31 -8.94 -5.65 9.64
CA HIS A 31 -8.96 -6.96 10.29
C HIS A 31 -9.08 -8.08 9.25
N HIS A 32 -10.07 -8.01 8.35
CA HIS A 32 -10.27 -9.02 7.31
C HIS A 32 -9.07 -9.15 6.36
N LEU A 33 -8.49 -8.02 5.93
CA LEU A 33 -7.35 -8.03 5.02
C LEU A 33 -6.07 -8.56 5.68
N LEU A 34 -5.69 -8.01 6.84
CA LEU A 34 -4.44 -8.32 7.50
C LEU A 34 -4.41 -9.75 8.04
N ARG A 35 -5.57 -10.35 8.30
CA ARG A 35 -5.68 -11.77 8.66
C ARG A 35 -5.10 -12.71 7.60
N HIS A 36 -5.12 -12.34 6.32
CA HIS A 36 -4.46 -13.15 5.29
C HIS A 36 -2.94 -13.20 5.42
N LEU A 37 -2.32 -12.23 6.09
CA LEU A 37 -0.87 -12.22 6.31
C LEU A 37 -0.42 -13.31 7.29
N THR A 38 -1.32 -13.84 8.13
CA THR A 38 -1.02 -14.90 9.11
C THR A 38 -1.12 -16.31 8.53
N GLY A 39 -1.36 -16.45 7.23
CA GLY A 39 -1.46 -17.74 6.55
C GLY A 39 -2.80 -18.44 6.72
N GLU A 40 -3.73 -17.80 7.42
CA GLU A 40 -5.11 -18.22 7.37
C GLU A 40 -5.63 -18.00 5.94
N THR A 41 -6.07 -19.09 5.31
CA THR A 41 -6.79 -19.07 4.04
C THR A 41 -8.27 -19.38 4.26
N HIS A 42 -9.14 -18.56 3.66
CA HIS A 42 -10.58 -18.79 3.69
C HIS A 42 -10.90 -19.99 2.78
N GLU A 43 -11.92 -20.79 3.12
CA GLU A 43 -12.40 -21.92 2.31
C GLU A 43 -13.11 -21.45 1.01
N ASN A 44 -12.46 -20.58 0.24
CA ASN A 44 -12.97 -20.12 -1.04
C ASN A 44 -11.80 -19.92 -2.02
N GLU A 45 -11.92 -20.53 -3.19
CA GLU A 45 -10.92 -20.60 -4.27
C GLU A 45 -10.44 -19.21 -4.75
N HIS A 46 -11.16 -18.15 -4.40
CA HIS A 46 -10.85 -16.76 -4.71
C HIS A 46 -9.84 -16.08 -3.77
N CYS A 47 -9.45 -16.73 -2.66
CA CYS A 47 -8.45 -16.18 -1.75
C CYS A 47 -7.00 -16.47 -2.20
N THR A 48 -6.79 -17.40 -3.15
CA THR A 48 -5.45 -17.85 -3.59
C THR A 48 -5.08 -17.44 -5.01
N ALA A 49 -6.04 -17.04 -5.85
CA ALA A 49 -5.79 -16.55 -7.20
C ALA A 49 -5.58 -15.02 -7.21
N ASP A 50 -4.54 -14.56 -7.91
CA ASP A 50 -4.23 -13.14 -8.15
C ASP A 50 -5.42 -12.42 -8.83
N ASP A 51 -6.25 -11.73 -8.04
CA ASP A 51 -7.42 -11.00 -8.57
C ASP A 51 -6.98 -9.61 -8.99
N LYS A 52 -6.40 -9.54 -10.20
CA LYS A 52 -5.92 -8.29 -10.81
C LYS A 52 -6.97 -7.19 -10.88
N ARG A 53 -8.26 -7.48 -10.75
CA ARG A 53 -9.31 -6.45 -10.71
C ARG A 53 -9.20 -5.59 -9.45
N LEU A 54 -8.71 -6.15 -8.34
CA LEU A 54 -8.44 -5.40 -7.11
C LEU A 54 -7.43 -4.28 -7.36
N SER A 55 -6.44 -4.46 -8.23
CA SER A 55 -5.46 -3.42 -8.53
C SER A 55 -6.08 -2.09 -9.01
N VAL A 56 -7.31 -2.13 -9.54
CA VAL A 56 -8.05 -0.96 -10.01
C VAL A 56 -9.04 -0.46 -8.96
N ILE A 57 -9.79 -1.36 -8.31
CA ILE A 57 -10.88 -0.97 -7.40
C ILE A 57 -10.43 -0.82 -5.95
N ASP A 58 -9.39 -1.53 -5.56
CA ASP A 58 -8.81 -1.55 -4.22
C ASP A 58 -7.29 -1.82 -4.28
N PRO A 59 -6.48 -0.83 -4.69
CA PRO A 59 -5.04 -1.03 -4.83
C PRO A 59 -4.36 -1.48 -3.53
N PHE A 60 -4.89 -1.05 -2.37
CA PHE A 60 -4.38 -1.52 -1.08
C PHE A 60 -4.73 -2.99 -0.83
N GLY A 61 -5.99 -3.38 -1.03
CA GLY A 61 -6.42 -4.78 -0.90
C GLY A 61 -5.65 -5.73 -1.83
N TYR A 62 -5.36 -5.28 -3.05
CA TYR A 62 -4.50 -6.01 -4.00
C TYR A 62 -3.08 -6.20 -3.46
N GLU A 63 -2.48 -5.16 -2.87
CA GLU A 63 -1.15 -5.26 -2.28
C GLU A 63 -1.11 -6.19 -1.06
N VAL A 64 -2.15 -6.19 -0.22
CA VAL A 64 -2.26 -7.15 0.88
C VAL A 64 -2.37 -8.59 0.34
N GLN A 65 -3.14 -8.81 -0.73
CA GLN A 65 -3.22 -10.13 -1.38
C GLN A 65 -1.85 -10.61 -1.84
N ARG A 66 -1.10 -9.78 -2.55
CA ARG A 66 0.25 -10.12 -3.00
C ARG A 66 1.20 -10.38 -1.83
N ALA A 67 1.22 -9.48 -0.84
CA ALA A 67 2.06 -9.65 0.34
C ALA A 67 1.72 -10.93 1.11
N SER A 68 0.45 -11.33 1.15
CA SER A 68 0.03 -12.56 1.81
C SER A 68 0.62 -13.82 1.15
N GLY A 69 0.83 -13.82 -0.16
CA GLY A 69 1.51 -14.92 -0.85
C GLY A 69 3.04 -14.95 -0.68
N GLU A 70 3.64 -13.87 -0.19
CA GLU A 70 5.10 -13.72 -0.08
C GLU A 70 5.60 -13.81 1.38
N ILE A 71 4.76 -13.45 2.35
CA ILE A 71 5.14 -13.32 3.76
C ILE A 71 5.20 -14.67 4.46
N GLU A 72 6.22 -14.85 5.31
CA GLU A 72 6.29 -16.02 6.21
C GLU A 72 5.22 -15.86 7.31
N HIS A 73 4.28 -16.81 7.38
CA HIS A 73 3.08 -16.77 8.21
C HIS A 73 3.30 -16.97 9.73
N SER A 74 4.45 -16.54 10.25
CA SER A 74 4.84 -16.73 11.65
C SER A 74 4.44 -15.59 12.59
N GLN A 75 3.91 -14.49 12.05
CA GLN A 75 3.52 -13.31 12.83
C GLN A 75 2.05 -13.33 13.26
N ASN A 76 1.79 -12.76 14.44
CA ASN A 76 0.43 -12.62 14.98
C ASN A 76 -0.29 -11.43 14.33
N LEU A 77 -1.56 -11.62 13.96
CA LEU A 77 -2.47 -10.59 13.44
C LEU A 77 -2.44 -9.30 14.27
N ALA A 78 -2.45 -9.43 15.60
CA ALA A 78 -2.47 -8.29 16.52
C ALA A 78 -1.24 -7.37 16.36
N THR A 79 -0.11 -7.87 15.84
CA THR A 79 1.05 -7.02 15.54
C THR A 79 0.78 -6.16 14.31
N PHE A 80 0.23 -6.74 13.25
CA PHE A 80 -0.12 -5.99 12.04
C PHE A 80 -1.25 -4.98 12.30
N GLU A 81 -2.27 -5.37 13.06
CA GLU A 81 -3.38 -4.49 13.42
C GLU A 81 -2.91 -3.28 14.20
N ARG A 82 -2.04 -3.44 15.21
CA ARG A 82 -1.48 -2.31 15.97
C ARG A 82 -0.75 -1.29 15.09
N ILE A 83 0.01 -1.75 14.09
CA ILE A 83 0.69 -0.86 13.14
C ILE A 83 -0.33 -0.05 12.34
N PHE A 84 -1.37 -0.70 11.84
CA PHE A 84 -2.40 -0.02 11.04
C PHE A 84 -3.45 0.74 11.86
N GLU A 85 -3.58 0.47 13.16
CA GLU A 85 -4.27 1.31 14.13
C GLU A 85 -3.52 2.61 14.36
N ALA A 86 -2.21 2.54 14.66
CA ALA A 86 -1.35 3.72 14.77
C ALA A 86 -1.37 4.53 13.46
N TYR A 87 -1.33 3.85 12.32
CA TYR A 87 -1.46 4.48 11.01
C TYR A 87 -2.75 5.32 10.90
N ARG A 88 -3.89 4.76 11.30
CA ARG A 88 -5.18 5.46 11.17
C ARG A 88 -5.39 6.53 12.23
N ALA A 89 -4.75 6.38 13.38
CA ALA A 89 -4.70 7.41 14.41
C ALA A 89 -3.80 8.61 14.03
N GLY A 90 -3.06 8.53 12.92
CA GLY A 90 -2.09 9.57 12.54
C GLY A 90 -0.80 9.53 13.37
N ASP A 91 -0.55 8.44 14.09
CA ASP A 91 0.61 8.27 14.96
C ASP A 91 1.79 7.70 14.15
N LEU A 92 2.67 8.58 13.67
CA LEU A 92 3.88 8.17 12.94
C LEU A 92 4.82 7.36 13.84
N GLU A 93 5.01 7.77 15.10
CA GLU A 93 5.93 7.10 16.02
C GLU A 93 5.45 5.69 16.34
N GLY A 94 4.14 5.49 16.52
CA GLY A 94 3.53 4.17 16.67
C GLY A 94 3.71 3.28 15.43
N VAL A 95 3.64 3.85 14.23
CA VAL A 95 3.93 3.11 12.99
C VAL A 95 5.40 2.68 12.93
N ILE A 96 6.33 3.58 13.26
CA ILE A 96 7.77 3.30 13.26
C ILE A 96 8.11 2.23 14.31
N ALA A 97 7.65 2.42 15.55
CA ALA A 97 7.91 1.48 16.64
C ALA A 97 7.34 0.08 16.34
N GLY A 98 6.14 0.01 15.77
CA GLY A 98 5.54 -1.25 15.36
C GLY A 98 6.30 -1.91 14.21
N HIS A 99 6.75 -1.14 13.21
CA HIS A 99 7.60 -1.64 12.14
C HIS A 99 8.94 -2.17 12.67
N ASP A 100 9.62 -1.42 13.52
CA ASP A 100 10.95 -1.75 14.04
C ASP A 100 10.94 -2.94 15.01
N SER A 101 9.75 -3.33 15.49
CA SER A 101 9.57 -4.55 16.28
C SER A 101 9.52 -5.83 15.44
N LEU A 102 9.43 -5.71 14.10
CA LEU A 102 9.38 -6.85 13.18
C LEU A 102 10.79 -7.26 12.73
N ASP A 103 10.98 -8.55 12.52
CA ASP A 103 12.16 -9.04 11.79
C ASP A 103 12.14 -8.53 10.35
N GLU A 104 13.31 -8.26 9.76
CA GLU A 104 13.42 -7.66 8.41
C GLU A 104 12.66 -8.44 7.33
N LYS A 105 12.53 -9.76 7.50
CA LYS A 105 11.73 -10.63 6.63
C LYS A 105 10.27 -10.18 6.53
N HIS A 106 9.67 -9.75 7.65
CA HIS A 106 8.30 -9.27 7.73
C HIS A 106 8.23 -7.75 7.53
N ALA A 107 9.21 -7.02 8.08
CA ALA A 107 9.26 -5.56 8.05
C ALA A 107 9.18 -5.02 6.62
N LYS A 108 9.88 -5.62 5.65
CA LYS A 108 9.82 -5.21 4.24
C LYS A 108 8.41 -5.27 3.63
N HIS A 109 7.60 -6.28 4.00
CA HIS A 109 6.23 -6.42 3.50
C HIS A 109 5.32 -5.39 4.14
N ILE A 110 5.45 -5.17 5.45
CA ILE A 110 4.67 -4.14 6.15
C ILE A 110 5.04 -2.74 5.68
N ARG A 111 6.31 -2.50 5.38
CA ARG A 111 6.80 -1.25 4.77
C ARG A 111 6.20 -1.05 3.38
N ARG A 112 6.14 -2.09 2.54
CA ARG A 112 5.45 -2.06 1.23
C ARG A 112 3.97 -1.71 1.37
N LEU A 113 3.24 -2.38 2.27
CA LEU A 113 1.81 -2.11 2.50
C LEU A 113 1.57 -0.70 3.03
N SER A 114 2.40 -0.24 3.96
CA SER A 114 2.35 1.11 4.53
C SER A 114 2.68 2.17 3.48
N ALA A 115 3.64 1.90 2.59
CA ALA A 115 3.97 2.76 1.46
C ALA A 115 2.78 2.90 0.49
N MET A 116 2.16 1.78 0.09
CA MET A 116 0.97 1.83 -0.77
C MET A 116 -0.17 2.62 -0.12
N LYS A 117 -0.48 2.33 1.15
CA LYS A 117 -1.57 3.01 1.83
C LYS A 117 -1.32 4.51 2.00
N SER A 118 -0.10 4.89 2.42
CA SER A 118 0.32 6.29 2.55
C SER A 118 0.35 7.04 1.22
N LEU A 119 0.67 6.37 0.12
CA LEU A 119 0.54 6.93 -1.21
C LEU A 119 -0.93 7.23 -1.55
N LEU A 120 -1.83 6.27 -1.36
CA LEU A 120 -3.27 6.43 -1.65
C LEU A 120 -3.91 7.52 -0.78
N ASP A 121 -3.59 7.54 0.51
CA ASP A 121 -4.16 8.49 1.48
C ASP A 121 -3.45 9.86 1.48
N ARG A 122 -2.43 10.03 0.64
CA ARG A 122 -1.58 11.24 0.57
C ARG A 122 -0.90 11.57 1.90
N ARG A 123 -0.58 10.54 2.70
CA ARG A 123 0.05 10.64 4.02
C ARG A 123 1.57 10.71 3.90
N ALA A 124 2.08 11.92 3.65
CA ALA A 124 3.48 12.14 3.25
C ALA A 124 4.54 11.76 4.29
N ASP A 125 4.19 11.83 5.57
CA ASP A 125 5.04 11.48 6.72
C ASP A 125 5.42 9.98 6.70
N VAL A 126 4.43 9.10 6.68
CA VAL A 126 4.63 7.64 6.61
C VAL A 126 5.23 7.24 5.27
N LEU A 127 4.81 7.88 4.17
CA LEU A 127 5.38 7.59 2.86
C LEU A 127 6.89 7.88 2.83
N ARG A 128 7.32 9.01 3.40
CA ARG A 128 8.74 9.37 3.49
C ARG A 128 9.51 8.37 4.35
N PHE A 129 8.95 7.93 5.47
CA PHE A 129 9.53 6.88 6.29
C PHE A 129 9.75 5.58 5.49
N CYS A 130 8.70 5.07 4.84
CA CYS A 130 8.79 3.83 4.08
C CYS A 130 9.78 3.92 2.91
N LEU A 131 9.74 5.01 2.13
CA LEU A 131 10.65 5.23 1.00
C LEU A 131 12.10 5.47 1.43
N GLY A 132 12.31 6.11 2.58
CA GLY A 132 13.64 6.36 3.13
C GLY A 132 14.37 5.09 3.55
N LEU A 133 13.63 4.11 4.09
CA LEU A 133 14.17 2.79 4.39
C LEU A 133 14.31 1.90 3.14
N GLY A 134 13.43 2.05 2.15
CA GLY A 134 13.45 1.24 0.93
C GLY A 134 13.29 -0.26 1.21
N GLY A 135 13.96 -1.14 0.46
CA GLY A 135 13.98 -2.58 0.75
C GLY A 135 12.75 -3.40 0.31
N PHE A 136 11.86 -2.79 -0.47
CA PHE A 136 10.73 -3.47 -1.11
C PHE A 136 10.66 -3.13 -2.59
N GLU A 137 10.05 -4.01 -3.38
CA GLU A 137 9.83 -3.79 -4.81
C GLU A 137 8.72 -2.75 -5.03
N TYR A 138 8.99 -1.75 -5.87
CA TYR A 138 7.97 -0.83 -6.37
C TYR A 138 7.25 -1.46 -7.56
N ASP A 139 6.09 -2.06 -7.34
CA ASP A 139 5.37 -2.68 -8.45
C ASP A 139 4.71 -1.65 -9.40
N LEU A 140 4.09 -2.18 -10.46
CA LEU A 140 3.43 -1.37 -11.47
C LEU A 140 2.29 -0.51 -10.92
N ILE A 141 1.58 -0.99 -9.90
CA ILE A 141 0.44 -0.26 -9.32
C ILE A 141 0.95 0.89 -8.46
N PHE A 142 1.97 0.66 -7.64
CA PHE A 142 2.63 1.72 -6.88
C PHE A 142 3.20 2.79 -7.81
N ARG A 143 3.86 2.37 -8.90
CA ARG A 143 4.36 3.29 -9.93
C ARG A 143 3.24 4.11 -10.56
N PHE A 144 2.14 3.47 -10.96
CA PHE A 144 0.99 4.14 -11.55
C PHE A 144 0.40 5.18 -10.58
N GLU A 145 0.12 4.78 -9.35
CA GLU A 145 -0.44 5.67 -8.32
C GLU A 145 0.52 6.80 -7.95
N SER A 146 1.84 6.59 -8.01
CA SER A 146 2.82 7.65 -7.77
C SER A 146 2.70 8.80 -8.79
N ASN A 147 2.30 8.48 -10.02
CA ASN A 147 2.17 9.46 -11.10
C ASN A 147 0.84 10.24 -11.01
N THR A 148 -0.13 9.74 -10.23
CA THR A 148 -1.40 10.44 -9.96
C THR A 148 -1.22 11.57 -8.95
N VAL A 149 -0.14 11.54 -8.14
CA VAL A 149 0.21 12.61 -7.20
C VAL A 149 0.69 13.85 -7.97
N LYS A 150 -0.04 14.96 -7.80
CA LYS A 150 0.27 16.26 -8.42
C LYS A 150 0.79 17.25 -7.37
N GLN A 151 1.79 18.05 -7.74
CA GLN A 151 2.46 18.99 -6.83
C GLN A 151 1.52 20.07 -6.30
N ASP A 152 0.63 20.58 -7.15
CA ASP A 152 -0.37 21.60 -6.84
C ASP A 152 -1.42 21.12 -5.82
N LYS A 153 -1.78 19.83 -5.86
CA LYS A 153 -2.82 19.25 -4.99
C LYS A 153 -2.27 18.62 -3.72
N HIS A 154 -1.10 17.98 -3.82
CA HIS A 154 -0.52 17.17 -2.74
C HIS A 154 0.98 17.45 -2.59
N PRO A 155 1.39 18.69 -2.29
CA PRO A 155 2.79 19.11 -2.34
C PRO A 155 3.67 18.26 -1.41
N LYS A 156 3.23 17.97 -0.18
CA LYS A 156 4.02 17.18 0.76
C LYS A 156 4.27 15.74 0.29
N THR A 157 3.25 15.09 -0.28
CA THR A 157 3.35 13.72 -0.80
C THR A 157 4.18 13.70 -2.07
N PHE A 158 4.01 14.72 -2.92
CA PHE A 158 4.82 14.93 -4.11
C PHE A 158 6.30 15.06 -3.73
N ASP A 159 6.65 15.93 -2.77
CA ASP A 159 8.02 16.13 -2.30
C ASP A 159 8.61 14.85 -1.70
N ALA A 160 7.80 14.07 -0.97
CA ALA A 160 8.24 12.77 -0.43
C ALA A 160 8.60 11.77 -1.54
N LEU A 161 7.85 11.76 -2.65
CA LEU A 161 8.15 10.94 -3.82
C LEU A 161 9.39 11.47 -4.56
N GLU A 162 9.42 12.76 -4.90
CA GLU A 162 10.51 13.33 -5.70
C GLU A 162 11.87 13.29 -4.99
N GLY A 163 11.88 13.39 -3.65
CA GLY A 163 13.10 13.27 -2.85
C GLY A 163 13.58 11.84 -2.60
N SER A 164 12.89 10.81 -3.10
CA SER A 164 13.18 9.41 -2.77
C SER A 164 14.01 8.66 -3.83
N GLU A 165 14.67 7.57 -3.42
CA GLU A 165 15.32 6.64 -4.36
C GLU A 165 14.34 6.04 -5.37
N PHE A 166 13.07 5.87 -4.98
CA PHE A 166 12.01 5.43 -5.89
C PHE A 166 11.94 6.31 -7.14
N ARG A 167 11.98 7.63 -7.01
CA ARG A 167 11.85 8.53 -8.16
C ARG A 167 13.13 8.62 -8.99
N LYS A 168 14.29 8.34 -8.41
CA LYS A 168 15.55 8.17 -9.16
C LYS A 168 15.51 6.92 -10.05
N LEU A 169 14.97 5.81 -9.54
CA LEU A 169 14.83 4.54 -10.27
C LEU A 169 13.65 4.55 -11.26
N HIS A 170 12.60 5.29 -10.93
CA HIS A 170 11.38 5.40 -11.73
C HIS A 170 11.05 6.87 -11.98
N PRO A 171 11.83 7.58 -12.83
CA PRO A 171 11.52 8.95 -13.19
C PRO A 171 10.07 9.07 -13.67
N ARG A 172 9.43 10.21 -13.41
CA ARG A 172 8.13 10.46 -14.01
C ARG A 172 8.31 10.33 -15.51
N SER A 173 7.42 9.56 -16.14
CA SER A 173 7.26 9.68 -17.59
C SER A 173 6.74 11.09 -17.81
N LEU A 174 7.65 12.04 -18.06
CA LEU A 174 7.26 13.32 -18.62
C LEU A 174 6.48 12.98 -19.90
N PRO A 175 5.33 13.60 -20.14
CA PRO A 175 4.73 13.49 -21.45
C PRO A 175 5.77 13.92 -22.51
N PRO A 176 5.78 13.32 -23.71
CA PRO A 176 6.81 13.58 -24.71
C PRO A 176 7.07 15.06 -25.01
N TRP A 177 6.07 15.93 -24.85
CA TRP A 177 6.19 17.37 -25.09
C TRP A 177 6.94 18.15 -24.00
N GLU A 178 7.01 17.66 -22.76
CA GLU A 178 7.81 18.28 -21.68
C GLU A 178 9.31 17.92 -21.77
N MET A 179 9.67 16.89 -22.55
CA MET A 179 11.07 16.55 -22.81
C MET A 179 11.74 17.47 -23.84
N PHE A 180 10.98 18.25 -24.60
CA PHE A 180 11.51 19.17 -25.62
C PHE A 180 11.77 20.59 -25.11
N ASP A 181 11.34 20.92 -23.89
CA ASP A 181 11.46 22.28 -23.33
C ASP A 181 12.64 22.44 -22.35
N ILE A 182 13.59 21.49 -22.37
CA ILE A 182 14.93 21.73 -21.86
C ILE A 182 15.70 22.35 -23.02
N GLY A 183 15.57 23.68 -23.14
CA GLY A 183 16.35 24.48 -24.08
C GLY A 183 17.81 24.08 -24.02
N GLY A 184 18.25 23.32 -25.03
CA GLY A 184 19.67 23.04 -25.23
C GLY A 184 20.43 24.36 -25.37
N PRO A 185 21.71 24.41 -24.99
CA PRO A 185 22.49 25.65 -24.92
C PRO A 185 22.85 26.25 -26.29
N LEU A 186 22.15 25.88 -27.37
CA LEU A 186 22.44 26.35 -28.70
C LEU A 186 21.33 27.32 -29.14
N PRO A 187 21.65 28.61 -29.34
CA PRO A 187 20.70 29.55 -29.89
C PRO A 187 20.29 29.08 -31.30
N VAL A 188 18.99 28.97 -31.51
CA VAL A 188 18.43 28.81 -32.86
C VAL A 188 18.34 30.20 -33.44
N ASP A 189 19.23 30.52 -34.38
CA ASP A 189 19.10 31.73 -35.20
C ASP A 189 17.85 31.59 -36.08
N TRP A 190 16.87 32.46 -35.82
CA TRP A 190 15.79 32.80 -36.76
C TRP A 190 15.94 34.26 -37.17
#